data_AF-A0A3Q2XMT8-F1
#
_entry.id   AF-A0A3Q2XMT8-F1
#
_cell.length_a   1.000
_cell.length_b   1.000
_cell.length_c   1.000
_cell.angle_alpha   90.00
_cell.angle_beta   90.00
_cell.angle_gamma   90.00
#
_symmetry.space_group_name_H-M   'P 1'
#
loop_
_entity.id
_entity.type
_entity.pdbx_description
1 polymer ?
#
loop_
_entity_poly.entity_id
_entity_poly.type
_entity_poly.pdbx_seq_one_letter_code
_entity_poly.pdbx_strand_id
1 'polypeptide(L)'
;GRIWPPGLEFDTSACHATMPSHAEDELFKRLFAGYNKWSRPVANISDVVIVKFGLAIAQLIDVDEKNQMMTTNVWLKQEWNDYKLRWRPSDYDNVTSIRVPSQLIWVPDIVLYNNADGEFAVTHMTKAHLFHTGAVRWVPPAIYKSSCSIDVTFFPFDQQNCKMKFGSWTYDKAKIDLERLEASVDLGNYWESGEWAIVNAVGTYNTKKYDCCHEIYPDITYLFIIRRLPLFYTINLIVPCLLISCLTVLVFYLPSDCGEKITLCISVLLSLTVFLLLITEIIPSTSLVIPLIGEYLLFTMIFVTLSIVVTVFVLNVHHRSPNTHKMPRWVRAVKEDWKYVAMVIDRIFLWMFVMVCLLGTVGLFLPPWLAGMI
;
A
#
# COMPACT_ATOMS: atom_id res chain seq x y z
N GLY A 1 6.34 18.41 90.96
CA GLY A 1 6.73 19.79 90.65
C GLY A 1 8.16 19.85 90.20
N ARG A 2 8.39 20.04 88.89
CA ARG A 2 9.58 20.69 88.31
C ARG A 2 9.12 21.40 87.04
N ILE A 3 9.56 22.65 86.94
CA ILE A 3 9.17 23.70 86.01
C ILE A 3 10.01 23.56 84.72
N TRP A 4 9.40 23.79 83.56
CA TRP A 4 10.10 24.26 82.34
C TRP A 4 9.28 25.39 81.67
N PRO A 5 9.94 26.39 81.06
CA PRO A 5 9.42 27.74 80.78
C PRO A 5 8.78 27.91 79.38
N PRO A 6 8.11 29.04 79.10
CA PRO A 6 7.54 29.36 77.79
C PRO A 6 8.56 30.07 76.89
N GLY A 7 8.47 29.85 75.57
CA GLY A 7 9.07 30.73 74.57
C GLY A 7 9.88 30.02 73.49
N LEU A 8 9.25 29.80 72.34
CA LEU A 8 9.89 29.92 71.03
C LEU A 8 8.80 30.26 70.02
N GLU A 9 8.61 31.56 69.79
CA GLU A 9 7.97 32.05 68.58
C GLU A 9 8.81 31.60 67.40
N PHE A 10 8.30 30.63 66.64
CA PHE A 10 8.79 30.39 65.30
C PHE A 10 8.22 31.49 64.40
N ASP A 11 9.09 32.41 64.05
CA ASP A 11 8.88 33.44 63.04
C ASP A 11 8.35 32.79 61.75
N THR A 12 7.07 33.04 61.45
CA THR A 12 6.41 32.61 60.22
C THR A 12 6.84 33.53 59.07
N SER A 13 8.13 33.58 58.75
CA SER A 13 8.58 34.01 57.42
C SER A 13 8.73 32.78 56.54
N ALA A 14 7.57 32.17 56.23
CA ALA A 14 7.47 31.21 55.15
C ALA A 14 7.81 31.96 53.86
N CYS A 15 9.06 31.84 53.43
CA CYS A 15 9.42 32.01 52.04
C CYS A 15 8.53 31.02 51.27
N HIS A 16 7.46 31.53 50.66
CA HIS A 16 6.74 30.80 49.63
C HIS A 16 7.72 30.61 48.47
N ALA A 17 8.52 29.55 48.56
CA ALA A 17 9.01 28.89 47.37
C ALA A 17 7.74 28.39 46.67
N THR A 18 7.21 29.20 45.76
CA THR A 18 6.20 28.76 44.80
C THR A 18 6.77 27.49 44.17
N MET A 19 6.12 26.36 44.43
CA MET A 19 6.53 25.12 43.78
C MET A 19 6.38 25.35 42.27
N PRO A 20 7.31 24.86 41.43
CA PRO A 20 7.26 25.07 39.98
C PRO A 20 5.90 24.68 39.35
N SER A 21 5.20 23.70 39.94
CA SER A 21 3.86 23.28 39.51
C SER A 21 2.78 24.38 39.68
N HIS A 22 2.94 25.28 40.64
CA HIS A 22 2.01 26.40 40.85
C HIS A 22 2.17 27.47 39.77
N ALA A 23 3.42 27.75 39.38
CA ALA A 23 3.71 28.70 38.30
C ALA A 23 3.19 28.21 36.94
N GLU A 24 3.30 26.91 36.65
CA GLU A 24 2.72 26.32 35.43
C GLU A 24 1.19 26.38 35.38
N ASP A 25 0.51 26.11 36.51
CA ASP A 25 -0.96 26.19 36.60
C ASP A 25 -1.46 27.64 36.48
N GLU A 26 -0.78 28.59 37.11
CA GLU A 26 -1.08 30.01 36.97
C GLU A 26 -0.90 30.50 35.53
N LEU A 27 0.22 30.13 34.89
CA LEU A 27 0.47 30.41 33.47
C LEU A 27 -0.64 29.82 32.59
N PHE A 28 -1.02 28.57 32.81
CA PHE A 28 -2.09 27.93 32.06
C PHE A 28 -3.41 28.69 32.20
N LYS A 29 -3.83 29.01 33.43
CA LYS A 29 -5.05 29.79 33.68
C LYS A 29 -5.01 31.15 33.00
N ARG A 30 -3.85 31.83 33.03
CA ARG A 30 -3.65 33.15 32.42
C ARG A 30 -3.76 33.10 30.90
N LEU A 31 -3.14 32.12 30.25
CA LEU A 31 -3.15 31.96 28.79
C LEU A 31 -4.56 31.68 28.26
N PHE A 32 -5.34 30.85 28.97
CA PHE A 32 -6.66 30.40 28.47
C PHE A 32 -7.86 31.23 28.94
N ALA A 33 -7.69 32.22 29.83
CA ALA A 33 -8.81 33.04 30.33
C ALA A 33 -9.62 33.79 29.25
N GLY A 34 -9.00 34.11 28.10
CA GLY A 34 -9.64 34.82 26.98
C GLY A 34 -9.31 34.24 25.60
N TYR A 35 -8.82 32.99 25.56
CA TYR A 35 -8.41 32.37 24.31
C TYR A 35 -9.60 31.79 23.55
N ASN A 36 -9.80 32.21 22.29
CA ASN A 36 -10.84 31.66 21.42
C ASN A 36 -10.21 30.73 20.39
N LYS A 37 -10.47 29.42 20.51
CA LYS A 37 -9.93 28.37 19.64
C LYS A 37 -10.38 28.43 18.18
N TRP A 38 -11.48 29.12 17.88
CA TRP A 38 -12.00 29.24 16.51
C TRP A 38 -11.41 30.44 15.75
N SER A 39 -10.74 31.35 16.47
CA SER A 39 -10.15 32.55 15.90
C SER A 39 -8.77 32.24 15.34
N ARG A 40 -8.55 32.49 14.04
CA ARG A 40 -7.24 32.38 13.40
C ARG A 40 -6.22 33.27 14.13
N PRO A 41 -5.08 32.74 14.61
CA PRO A 41 -4.18 33.45 15.51
C PRO A 41 -3.21 34.38 14.76
N VAL A 42 -3.74 35.47 14.21
CA VAL A 42 -2.94 36.54 13.57
C VAL A 42 -3.19 37.90 14.20
N ALA A 43 -2.18 38.78 14.16
CA ALA A 43 -2.30 40.14 14.63
C ALA A 43 -3.06 41.02 13.62
N ASN A 44 -2.68 40.96 12.34
CA ASN A 44 -3.39 41.62 11.25
C ASN A 44 -4.13 40.62 10.38
N ILE A 45 -5.26 41.04 9.81
CA ILE A 45 -6.11 40.19 8.95
C ILE A 45 -5.36 39.77 7.66
N SER A 46 -4.46 40.62 7.17
CA SER A 46 -3.63 40.38 5.98
C SER A 46 -2.50 39.37 6.18
N ASP A 47 -2.12 39.08 7.43
CA ASP A 47 -0.98 38.22 7.71
C ASP A 47 -1.35 36.76 7.49
N VAL A 48 -0.40 35.94 7.05
CA VAL A 48 -0.57 34.50 6.78
C VAL A 48 -0.03 33.69 7.95
N VAL A 49 -0.67 32.57 8.29
CA VAL A 49 -0.10 31.59 9.20
C VAL A 49 0.71 30.58 8.37
N ILE A 50 2.02 30.54 8.59
CA ILE A 50 2.89 29.52 7.99
C ILE A 50 2.82 28.27 8.86
N VAL A 51 2.31 27.19 8.29
CA VAL A 51 2.27 25.88 8.94
C VAL A 51 3.38 25.03 8.35
N LYS A 52 4.40 24.75 9.16
CA LYS A 52 5.47 23.82 8.81
C LYS A 52 4.94 22.40 8.98
N PHE A 53 4.97 21.63 7.89
CA PHE A 53 4.41 20.30 7.80
C PHE A 53 5.49 19.29 7.46
N GLY A 54 5.51 18.18 8.19
CA GLY A 54 6.38 17.04 7.96
C GLY A 54 5.63 15.75 8.22
N LEU A 55 6.06 14.68 7.57
CA LEU A 55 5.49 13.35 7.70
C LEU A 55 6.59 12.40 8.17
N ALA A 56 6.32 11.64 9.22
CA ALA A 56 7.15 10.51 9.62
C ALA A 56 6.32 9.25 9.59
N ILE A 57 6.79 8.21 8.90
CA ILE A 57 6.08 6.93 8.81
C ILE A 57 6.54 6.03 9.95
N ALA A 58 5.60 5.49 10.71
CA ALA A 58 5.88 4.44 11.69
C ALA A 58 5.85 3.07 11.02
N GLN A 59 4.82 2.80 10.22
CA GLN A 59 4.65 1.50 9.59
C GLN A 59 3.78 1.61 8.33
N LEU A 60 4.14 0.83 7.31
CA LEU A 60 3.24 0.50 6.22
C LEU A 60 2.44 -0.74 6.64
N ILE A 61 1.16 -0.55 6.98
CA ILE A 61 0.34 -1.62 7.56
C ILE A 61 -0.07 -2.60 6.48
N ASP A 62 -0.68 -2.08 5.41
CA ASP A 62 -1.29 -2.91 4.37
C ASP A 62 -1.42 -2.12 3.06
N VAL A 63 -1.34 -2.84 1.95
CA VAL A 63 -1.60 -2.33 0.60
C VAL A 63 -2.63 -3.27 -0.03
N ASP A 64 -3.89 -2.90 0.08
CA ASP A 64 -5.00 -3.66 -0.46
C ASP A 64 -5.11 -3.38 -1.96
N GLU A 65 -4.56 -4.28 -2.77
CA GLU A 65 -4.52 -4.11 -4.22
C GLU A 65 -5.93 -4.19 -4.82
N LYS A 66 -6.78 -5.05 -4.26
CA LYS A 66 -8.14 -5.29 -4.74
C LYS A 66 -9.01 -4.05 -4.62
N ASN A 67 -8.97 -3.40 -3.45
CA ASN A 67 -9.73 -2.19 -3.17
C ASN A 67 -8.96 -0.91 -3.53
N GLN A 68 -7.72 -1.02 -4.03
CA GLN A 68 -6.87 0.11 -4.42
C GLN A 68 -6.60 1.09 -3.27
N MET A 69 -6.29 0.54 -2.10
CA MET A 69 -6.08 1.31 -0.87
C MET A 69 -4.73 1.01 -0.23
N MET A 70 -4.06 2.06 0.25
CA MET A 70 -2.82 1.97 1.02
C MET A 70 -3.08 2.45 2.45
N THR A 71 -2.83 1.59 3.44
CA THR A 71 -3.01 1.88 4.87
C THR A 71 -1.65 2.13 5.53
N THR A 72 -1.49 3.32 6.10
CA THR A 72 -0.24 3.76 6.73
C THR A 72 -0.47 4.24 8.15
N ASN A 73 0.48 3.93 9.03
CA ASN A 73 0.57 4.54 10.35
C ASN A 73 1.64 5.61 10.32
N VAL A 74 1.24 6.87 10.52
CA VAL A 74 2.11 8.03 10.36
C VAL A 74 2.00 8.98 11.55
N TRP A 75 3.06 9.74 11.78
CA TRP A 75 3.11 10.86 12.69
C TRP A 75 3.13 12.15 11.87
N LEU A 76 2.14 13.02 12.11
CA LEU A 76 2.03 14.30 11.44
C LEU A 76 2.81 15.34 12.22
N LYS A 77 3.96 15.79 11.73
CA LYS A 77 4.71 16.89 12.37
C LYS A 77 4.14 18.21 11.90
N GLN A 78 3.49 18.94 12.79
CA GLN A 78 2.94 20.26 12.52
C GLN A 78 3.55 21.29 13.46
N GLU A 79 4.03 22.40 12.91
CA GLU A 79 4.55 23.51 13.68
C GLU A 79 4.02 24.84 13.13
N TRP A 80 3.47 25.67 14.01
CA TRP A 80 2.99 27.01 13.68
C TRP A 80 3.28 27.96 14.85
N ASN A 81 3.03 29.25 14.68
CA ASN A 81 3.25 30.25 15.71
C ASN A 81 1.96 31.02 16.00
N ASP A 82 1.61 31.12 17.28
CA ASP A 82 0.45 31.87 17.79
C ASP A 82 0.95 33.02 18.68
N TYR A 83 0.57 34.24 18.32
CA TYR A 83 1.00 35.43 19.06
C TYR A 83 0.31 35.57 20.43
N LYS A 84 -0.87 34.97 20.64
CA LYS A 84 -1.63 35.03 21.90
C LYS A 84 -1.06 34.07 22.96
N LEU A 85 -0.33 33.05 22.54
CA LEU A 85 0.26 32.03 23.41
C LEU A 85 1.71 32.35 23.81
N ARG A 86 2.07 33.63 23.89
CA ARG A 86 3.41 34.10 24.25
C ARG A 86 3.47 34.50 25.71
N TRP A 87 4.57 34.17 26.39
CA TRP A 87 4.84 34.62 27.75
C TRP A 87 6.34 34.87 27.95
N ARG A 88 6.68 35.55 29.04
CA ARG A 88 8.07 35.73 29.46
C ARG A 88 8.40 34.67 30.51
N PRO A 89 9.43 33.83 30.29
CA PRO A 89 9.83 32.82 31.27
C PRO A 89 10.22 33.42 32.64
N SER A 90 10.75 34.65 32.66
CA SER A 90 11.13 35.37 33.88
C SER A 90 10.01 35.51 34.90
N ASP A 91 8.76 35.55 34.43
CA ASP A 91 7.59 35.86 35.27
C ASP A 91 6.98 34.58 35.87
N TYR A 92 7.43 33.39 35.42
CA TYR A 92 6.86 32.08 35.76
C TYR A 92 7.97 31.04 35.99
N ASP A 93 8.88 31.29 36.93
CA ASP A 93 9.96 30.36 37.33
C ASP A 93 10.79 29.77 36.16
N ASN A 94 11.08 30.58 35.14
CA ASN A 94 11.82 30.18 33.93
C ASN A 94 11.20 29.01 33.15
N VAL A 95 9.88 28.82 33.23
CA VAL A 95 9.16 27.86 32.39
C VAL A 95 9.24 28.29 30.93
N THR A 96 9.98 27.53 30.12
CA THR A 96 10.18 27.81 28.69
C THR A 96 9.17 27.10 27.80
N SER A 97 8.57 26.01 28.27
CA SER A 97 7.61 25.23 27.48
C SER A 97 6.62 24.48 28.36
N ILE A 98 5.39 24.36 27.89
CA ILE A 98 4.31 23.63 28.56
C ILE A 98 3.62 22.67 27.57
N ARG A 99 2.95 21.64 28.07
CA ARG A 99 2.19 20.68 27.25
C ARG A 99 0.70 20.85 27.49
N VAL A 100 -0.04 21.22 26.44
CA VAL A 100 -1.48 21.50 26.53
C VAL A 100 -2.28 20.54 25.65
N PRO A 101 -3.51 20.17 26.02
CA PRO A 101 -4.41 19.44 25.13
C PRO A 101 -4.68 20.23 23.85
N SER A 102 -4.57 19.60 22.68
CA SER A 102 -4.76 20.27 21.39
C SER A 102 -6.20 20.78 21.17
N GLN A 103 -7.18 20.21 21.89
CA GLN A 103 -8.59 20.61 21.79
C GLN A 103 -8.89 22.02 22.36
N LEU A 104 -7.98 22.57 23.15
CA LEU A 104 -8.12 23.89 23.80
C LEU A 104 -7.48 25.03 22.99
N ILE A 105 -6.62 24.70 22.04
CA ILE A 105 -5.92 25.67 21.18
C ILE A 105 -6.51 25.68 19.77
N TRP A 106 -6.20 26.71 18.99
CA TRP A 106 -6.46 26.70 17.55
C TRP A 106 -5.53 25.68 16.87
N VAL A 107 -6.10 24.86 15.98
CA VAL A 107 -5.38 23.84 15.21
C VAL A 107 -5.77 24.00 13.74
N PRO A 108 -4.80 24.03 12.79
CA PRO A 108 -5.11 24.11 11.36
C PRO A 108 -5.84 22.84 10.88
N ASP A 109 -6.73 23.02 9.90
CA ASP A 109 -7.57 21.96 9.32
C ASP A 109 -6.83 21.19 8.22
N ILE A 110 -5.73 20.52 8.57
CA ILE A 110 -4.97 19.70 7.63
C ILE A 110 -5.68 18.36 7.42
N VAL A 111 -6.05 18.08 6.18
CA VAL A 111 -6.80 16.87 5.79
C VAL A 111 -6.14 16.16 4.62
N LEU A 112 -6.41 14.85 4.51
CA LEU A 112 -6.01 14.02 3.37
C LEU A 112 -7.10 14.07 2.29
N TYR A 113 -6.81 14.66 1.13
CA TYR A 113 -7.81 14.79 0.06
C TYR A 113 -8.16 13.45 -0.62
N ASN A 114 -7.20 12.52 -0.71
CA ASN A 114 -7.41 11.21 -1.33
C ASN A 114 -7.69 10.11 -0.31
N ASN A 115 -8.45 10.43 0.73
CA ASN A 115 -8.90 9.46 1.73
C ASN A 115 -9.95 8.49 1.17
N ALA A 116 -9.87 7.21 1.55
CA ALA A 116 -10.79 6.16 1.11
C ALA A 116 -11.68 5.59 2.22
N ASP A 117 -11.40 5.87 3.50
CA ASP A 117 -12.08 5.26 4.67
C ASP A 117 -13.21 6.11 5.28
N GLY A 118 -13.48 7.29 4.73
CA GLY A 118 -14.54 8.19 5.20
C GLY A 118 -14.23 9.03 6.45
N GLU A 119 -13.23 8.68 7.27
CA GLU A 119 -12.75 9.54 8.37
C GLU A 119 -11.59 10.43 7.92
N PHE A 120 -11.84 11.73 7.76
CA PHE A 120 -10.84 12.70 7.24
C PHE A 120 -9.95 13.33 8.30
N ALA A 121 -10.26 13.14 9.59
CA ALA A 121 -9.61 13.82 10.71
C ALA A 121 -8.68 12.90 11.52
N VAL A 122 -7.73 13.51 12.23
CA VAL A 122 -6.82 12.82 13.15
C VAL A 122 -7.63 12.16 14.28
N THR A 123 -7.63 10.83 14.34
CA THR A 123 -8.38 10.05 15.35
C THR A 123 -7.86 10.24 16.77
N HIS A 124 -6.56 10.52 16.93
CA HIS A 124 -5.92 10.72 18.23
C HIS A 124 -5.42 12.16 18.42
N MET A 125 -6.23 12.95 19.13
CA MET A 125 -5.87 14.31 19.54
C MET A 125 -4.90 14.29 20.72
N THR A 126 -3.60 14.19 20.43
CA THR A 126 -2.51 14.24 21.42
C THR A 126 -2.27 15.65 21.96
N LYS A 127 -1.53 15.77 23.07
CA LYS A 127 -1.11 17.07 23.60
C LYS A 127 -0.15 17.76 22.63
N ALA A 128 -0.31 19.07 22.48
CA ALA A 128 0.63 19.94 21.77
C ALA A 128 1.68 20.50 22.76
N HIS A 129 2.87 20.76 22.25
CA HIS A 129 3.97 21.39 22.98
C HIS A 129 4.02 22.87 22.62
N LEU A 130 3.83 23.73 23.63
CA LEU A 130 3.88 25.18 23.50
C LEU A 130 5.22 25.68 24.00
N PHE A 131 5.86 26.55 23.22
CA PHE A 131 7.08 27.27 23.60
C PHE A 131 6.75 28.72 23.96
N HIS A 132 7.56 29.31 24.85
CA HIS A 132 7.36 30.69 25.34
C HIS A 132 7.35 31.74 24.22
N THR A 133 7.96 31.44 23.07
CA THR A 133 7.98 32.27 21.86
C THR A 133 6.64 32.32 21.12
N GLY A 134 5.66 31.50 21.51
CA GLY A 134 4.39 31.31 20.83
C GLY A 134 4.43 30.21 19.77
N ALA A 135 5.58 29.58 19.55
CA ALA A 135 5.69 28.42 18.68
C ALA A 135 4.94 27.21 19.29
N VAL A 136 4.16 26.54 18.47
CA VAL A 136 3.35 25.37 18.82
C VAL A 136 3.82 24.22 17.97
N ARG A 137 4.21 23.11 18.61
CA ARG A 137 4.56 21.87 17.93
C ARG A 137 3.55 20.80 18.31
N TRP A 138 2.90 20.22 17.30
CA TRP A 138 1.92 19.17 17.47
C TRP A 138 2.28 17.97 16.60
N VAL A 139 2.39 16.79 17.21
CA VAL A 139 2.80 15.55 16.53
C VAL A 139 1.83 14.41 16.87
N PRO A 140 0.60 14.43 16.34
CA PRO A 140 -0.33 13.33 16.54
C PRO A 140 0.00 12.12 15.64
N PRO A 141 -0.18 10.89 16.15
CA PRO A 141 -0.24 9.70 15.31
C PRO A 141 -1.60 9.61 14.62
N ALA A 142 -1.61 9.13 13.39
CA ALA A 142 -2.82 8.89 12.61
C ALA A 142 -2.63 7.65 11.73
N ILE A 143 -3.72 6.89 11.57
CA ILE A 143 -3.80 5.83 10.58
C ILE A 143 -4.57 6.39 9.39
N TYR A 144 -3.94 6.43 8.23
CA TYR A 144 -4.57 6.90 7.00
C TYR A 144 -4.75 5.76 6.02
N LYS A 145 -5.95 5.69 5.41
CA LYS A 145 -6.20 4.88 4.23
C LYS A 145 -6.32 5.79 3.01
N SER A 146 -5.29 5.79 2.18
CA SER A 146 -5.22 6.60 0.97
C SER A 146 -5.59 5.76 -0.25
N SER A 147 -6.34 6.34 -1.19
CA SER A 147 -6.58 5.72 -2.49
C SER A 147 -5.33 5.81 -3.36
N CYS A 148 -4.94 4.68 -3.95
CA CYS A 148 -3.76 4.55 -4.79
C CYS A 148 -4.07 3.69 -6.01
N SER A 149 -3.71 4.16 -7.20
CA SER A 149 -3.81 3.36 -8.43
C SER A 149 -2.71 2.31 -8.47
N ILE A 150 -3.09 1.04 -8.43
CA ILE A 150 -2.17 -0.10 -8.44
C ILE A 150 -2.00 -0.63 -9.87
N ASP A 151 -0.75 -0.80 -10.30
CA ASP A 151 -0.40 -1.42 -11.59
C ASP A 151 0.23 -2.80 -11.36
N VAL A 152 -0.45 -3.84 -11.82
CA VAL A 152 -0.14 -5.26 -11.56
C VAL A 152 0.38 -6.00 -12.80
N THR A 153 0.82 -5.27 -13.83
CA THR A 153 1.34 -5.84 -15.08
C THR A 153 2.40 -6.92 -14.85
N PHE A 154 3.43 -6.63 -14.04
CA PHE A 154 4.55 -7.52 -13.74
C PHE A 154 4.46 -8.20 -12.37
N PHE A 155 3.26 -8.58 -11.92
CA PHE A 155 3.10 -9.29 -10.65
C PHE A 155 3.97 -10.57 -10.58
N PRO A 156 4.69 -10.85 -9.47
CA PRO A 156 4.84 -10.10 -8.21
C PRO A 156 6.09 -9.19 -8.16
N PHE A 157 6.75 -8.95 -9.30
CA PHE A 157 7.93 -8.09 -9.43
C PHE A 157 7.51 -6.64 -9.72
N ASP A 158 6.57 -6.12 -8.92
CA ASP A 158 5.94 -4.84 -9.15
C ASP A 158 6.53 -3.70 -8.29
N GLN A 159 6.44 -2.49 -8.83
CA GLN A 159 6.65 -1.25 -8.09
C GLN A 159 5.38 -0.42 -8.14
N GLN A 160 4.93 0.02 -6.97
CA GLN A 160 3.74 0.84 -6.83
C GLN A 160 4.10 2.28 -6.52
N ASN A 161 3.31 3.19 -7.06
CA ASN A 161 3.48 4.61 -6.89
C ASN A 161 2.24 5.22 -6.24
N CYS A 162 2.25 5.29 -4.91
CA CYS A 162 1.13 5.76 -4.12
C CYS A 162 1.38 7.19 -3.64
N LYS A 163 0.34 8.03 -3.73
CA LYS A 163 0.41 9.43 -3.30
C LYS A 163 -0.48 9.68 -2.10
N MET A 164 -0.04 10.54 -1.20
CA MET A 164 -0.85 11.07 -0.10
C MET A 164 -0.88 12.59 -0.22
N LYS A 165 -2.07 13.15 -0.41
CA LYS A 165 -2.25 14.57 -0.68
C LYS A 165 -2.82 15.29 0.54
N PHE A 166 -1.97 16.05 1.23
CA PHE A 166 -2.35 16.83 2.41
C PHE A 166 -2.55 18.31 2.06
N GLY A 167 -3.58 18.93 2.60
CA GLY A 167 -3.84 20.35 2.41
C GLY A 167 -4.81 20.89 3.45
N SER A 168 -4.97 22.22 3.49
CA SER A 168 -6.06 22.85 4.26
C SER A 168 -7.39 22.65 3.52
N TRP A 169 -8.49 22.49 4.26
CA TRP A 169 -9.81 22.35 3.65
C TRP A 169 -10.48 23.70 3.41
N THR A 170 -10.49 24.58 4.41
CA THR A 170 -11.27 25.83 4.40
C THR A 170 -10.44 27.07 4.13
N TYR A 171 -9.12 27.03 4.37
CA TYR A 171 -8.24 28.19 4.19
C TYR A 171 -7.52 28.15 2.85
N ASP A 172 -7.55 29.28 2.17
CA ASP A 172 -6.78 29.56 0.95
C ASP A 172 -5.34 29.96 1.28
N LYS A 173 -4.50 30.02 0.23
CA LYS A 173 -3.07 30.38 0.35
C LYS A 173 -2.84 31.72 1.05
N ALA A 174 -3.77 32.67 0.93
CA ALA A 174 -3.67 33.99 1.56
C ALA A 174 -3.90 33.97 3.08
N LYS A 175 -4.42 32.88 3.66
CA LYS A 175 -4.67 32.75 5.10
C LYS A 175 -3.75 31.74 5.76
N ILE A 176 -3.54 30.59 5.10
CA ILE A 176 -2.61 29.55 5.52
C ILE A 176 -1.72 29.18 4.34
N ASP A 177 -0.42 29.14 4.56
CA ASP A 177 0.53 28.57 3.61
C ASP A 177 1.30 27.42 4.27
N LEU A 178 1.63 26.42 3.47
CA LEU A 178 2.29 25.19 3.92
C LEU A 178 3.78 25.25 3.55
N GLU A 179 4.63 25.01 4.54
CA GLU A 179 6.07 24.88 4.33
C GLU A 179 6.51 23.46 4.69
N ARG A 180 7.34 22.83 3.87
CA ARG A 180 7.84 21.48 4.18
C ARG A 180 8.96 21.58 5.21
N LEU A 181 8.85 20.83 6.32
CA LEU A 181 9.94 20.70 7.31
C LEU A 181 11.16 20.01 6.69
N GLU A 182 10.93 18.94 5.93
CA GLU A 182 11.93 18.10 5.29
C GLU A 182 11.48 17.80 3.85
N ALA A 183 12.44 17.57 2.94
CA ALA A 183 12.13 17.27 1.53
C ALA A 183 11.64 15.83 1.33
N SER A 184 12.16 14.90 2.14
CA SER A 184 11.80 13.48 2.17
C SER A 184 10.96 13.16 3.41
N VAL A 185 10.26 12.03 3.38
CA VAL A 185 9.58 11.49 4.56
C VAL A 185 10.62 10.98 5.56
N ASP A 186 10.41 11.26 6.85
CA ASP A 186 11.26 10.75 7.92
C ASP A 186 11.00 9.25 8.12
N LEU A 187 12.04 8.44 7.90
CA LEU A 187 12.05 6.98 8.05
C LEU A 187 12.78 6.53 9.34
N GLY A 188 13.21 7.45 10.21
CA GLY A 188 14.08 7.13 11.35
C GLY A 188 13.51 6.14 12.37
N ASN A 189 12.17 6.06 12.47
CA ASN A 189 11.45 5.11 13.33
C ASN A 189 10.58 4.13 12.52
N TYR A 190 10.92 3.90 11.25
CA TYR A 190 10.15 3.02 10.38
C TYR A 190 10.31 1.55 10.79
N TRP A 191 9.19 0.87 11.03
CA TRP A 191 9.13 -0.58 11.16
C TRP A 191 9.01 -1.20 9.78
N GLU A 192 10.06 -1.90 9.36
CA GLU A 192 10.13 -2.54 8.05
C GLU A 192 8.99 -3.55 7.87
N SER A 193 8.26 -3.43 6.75
CA SER A 193 7.26 -4.42 6.36
C SER A 193 7.94 -5.64 5.74
N GLY A 194 7.43 -6.84 6.06
CA GLY A 194 7.97 -8.09 5.52
C GLY A 194 7.61 -8.35 4.05
N GLU A 195 6.65 -7.60 3.49
CA GLU A 195 6.20 -7.76 2.11
C GLU A 195 6.61 -6.60 1.20
N TRP A 196 6.70 -5.39 1.75
CA TRP A 196 6.91 -4.17 0.97
C TRP A 196 8.13 -3.39 1.46
N ALA A 197 8.99 -3.02 0.52
CA ALA A 197 10.13 -2.14 0.77
C ALA A 197 9.84 -0.73 0.23
N ILE A 198 10.08 0.31 1.04
CA ILE A 198 9.99 1.71 0.60
C ILE A 198 11.29 2.05 -0.15
N VAL A 199 11.20 2.25 -1.45
CA VAL A 199 12.35 2.62 -2.30
C VAL A 199 12.64 4.12 -2.19
N ASN A 200 11.58 4.93 -2.25
CA ASN A 200 11.70 6.38 -2.14
C ASN A 200 10.41 6.99 -1.60
N ALA A 201 10.52 8.07 -0.83
CA ALA A 201 9.39 8.80 -0.27
C ALA A 201 9.67 10.31 -0.28
N VAL A 202 9.07 11.03 -1.23
CA VAL A 202 9.37 12.46 -1.47
C VAL A 202 8.13 13.34 -1.32
N GLY A 203 8.30 14.51 -0.69
CA GLY A 203 7.23 15.49 -0.52
C GLY A 203 7.35 16.65 -1.53
N THR A 204 6.30 16.89 -2.31
CA THR A 204 6.22 18.00 -3.28
C THR A 204 5.19 19.03 -2.82
N TYR A 205 5.55 20.32 -2.84
CA TYR A 205 4.60 21.41 -2.58
C TYR A 205 3.95 21.83 -3.90
N ASN A 206 2.63 21.90 -3.92
CA ASN A 206 1.84 22.31 -5.07
C ASN A 206 0.82 23.37 -4.66
N THR A 207 0.35 24.13 -5.66
CA THR A 207 -0.78 25.03 -5.50
C THR A 207 -1.78 24.75 -6.60
N LYS A 208 -3.06 24.59 -6.25
CA LYS A 208 -4.11 24.30 -7.21
C LYS A 208 -5.29 25.24 -7.00
N LYS A 209 -5.86 25.70 -8.12
CA LYS A 209 -7.18 26.33 -8.14
C LYS A 209 -8.22 25.24 -8.39
N TYR A 210 -9.24 25.16 -7.52
CA TYR A 210 -10.33 24.20 -7.63
C TYR A 210 -11.55 24.84 -8.27
N ASP A 211 -12.39 24.05 -8.93
CA ASP A 211 -13.56 24.57 -9.67
C ASP A 211 -14.63 25.20 -8.76
N CYS A 212 -14.66 24.82 -7.47
CA CYS A 212 -15.60 25.39 -6.49
C CYS A 212 -15.37 26.88 -6.22
N CYS A 213 -14.13 27.34 -6.37
CA CYS A 213 -13.61 28.46 -5.61
C CYS A 213 -12.68 29.33 -6.48
N HIS A 214 -12.67 30.65 -6.25
CA HIS A 214 -11.87 31.55 -7.08
C HIS A 214 -10.40 31.59 -6.65
N GLU A 215 -10.15 31.23 -5.40
CA GLU A 215 -8.88 31.26 -4.69
C GLU A 215 -8.00 30.04 -5.01
N ILE A 216 -6.72 30.18 -4.68
CA ILE A 216 -5.71 29.12 -4.84
C ILE A 216 -5.47 28.46 -3.48
N TYR A 217 -5.47 27.14 -3.47
CA TYR A 217 -5.27 26.32 -2.29
C TYR A 217 -3.90 25.63 -2.35
N PRO A 218 -3.07 25.71 -1.28
CA PRO A 218 -1.81 25.01 -1.21
C PRO A 218 -2.01 23.56 -0.75
N ASP A 219 -1.21 22.65 -1.29
CA ASP A 219 -1.17 21.26 -0.88
C ASP A 219 0.26 20.70 -0.90
N ILE A 220 0.52 19.71 -0.05
CA ILE A 220 1.75 18.93 -0.07
C ILE A 220 1.38 17.49 -0.46
N THR A 221 1.92 17.04 -1.58
CA THR A 221 1.73 15.67 -2.07
C THR A 221 2.99 14.86 -1.78
N TYR A 222 2.85 13.87 -0.89
CA TYR A 222 3.88 12.87 -0.64
C TYR A 222 3.73 11.70 -1.61
N LEU A 223 4.82 11.33 -2.26
CA LEU A 223 4.89 10.25 -3.23
C LEU A 223 5.71 9.11 -2.65
N PHE A 224 5.07 7.96 -2.44
CA PHE A 224 5.68 6.72 -1.96
C PHE A 224 5.89 5.77 -3.14
N ILE A 225 7.15 5.51 -3.44
CA ILE A 225 7.57 4.48 -4.38
C ILE A 225 7.91 3.25 -3.54
N ILE A 226 7.07 2.23 -3.62
CA ILE A 226 7.21 0.98 -2.87
C ILE A 226 7.42 -0.19 -3.83
N ARG A 227 8.19 -1.18 -3.40
CA ARG A 227 8.50 -2.39 -4.17
C ARG A 227 8.11 -3.63 -3.38
N ARG A 228 7.43 -4.57 -4.04
CA ARG A 228 7.08 -5.85 -3.42
C ARG A 228 8.29 -6.76 -3.30
N LEU A 229 8.38 -7.51 -2.21
CA LEU A 229 9.32 -8.62 -2.03
C LEU A 229 8.71 -9.89 -2.62
N PRO A 230 9.22 -10.42 -3.75
CA PRO A 230 8.49 -11.38 -4.57
C PRO A 230 8.55 -12.84 -4.07
N LEU A 231 9.37 -13.13 -3.05
CA LEU A 231 9.72 -14.50 -2.63
C LEU A 231 8.49 -15.35 -2.29
N PHE A 232 7.53 -14.79 -1.56
CA PHE A 232 6.31 -15.49 -1.14
C PHE A 232 5.47 -15.95 -2.35
N TYR A 233 5.16 -15.04 -3.26
CA TYR A 233 4.38 -15.34 -4.47
C TYR A 233 5.16 -16.17 -5.48
N THR A 234 6.48 -16.00 -5.55
CA THR A 234 7.32 -16.84 -6.44
C THR A 234 7.25 -18.31 -6.02
N ILE A 235 7.42 -18.61 -4.73
CA ILE A 235 7.41 -19.99 -4.23
C ILE A 235 6.00 -20.59 -4.21
N ASN A 236 4.99 -19.84 -3.75
CA ASN A 236 3.66 -20.39 -3.50
C ASN A 236 2.71 -20.31 -4.69
N LEU A 237 2.99 -19.45 -5.68
CA LEU A 237 2.10 -19.23 -6.83
C LEU A 237 2.80 -19.56 -8.15
N ILE A 238 3.97 -18.98 -8.42
CA ILE A 238 4.65 -19.17 -9.72
C ILE A 238 5.18 -20.61 -9.88
N VAL A 239 5.91 -21.13 -8.89
CA VAL A 239 6.53 -22.47 -8.97
C VAL A 239 5.49 -23.58 -9.20
N PRO A 240 4.37 -23.66 -8.45
CA PRO A 240 3.31 -24.65 -8.71
C PRO A 240 2.71 -24.53 -10.11
N CYS A 241 2.44 -23.30 -10.58
CA CYS A 241 1.88 -23.07 -11.91
C CYS A 241 2.84 -23.55 -13.01
N LEU A 242 4.14 -23.29 -12.87
CA LEU A 242 5.16 -23.80 -13.80
C LEU A 242 5.22 -25.34 -13.78
N LEU A 243 5.20 -25.96 -12.60
CA LEU A 243 5.19 -27.42 -12.48
C LEU A 243 3.96 -28.05 -13.15
N ILE A 244 2.78 -27.47 -12.96
CA ILE A 244 1.53 -27.93 -13.59
C ILE A 244 1.59 -27.75 -15.10
N SER A 245 2.16 -26.63 -15.58
CA SER A 245 2.35 -26.41 -17.02
C SER A 245 3.23 -27.50 -17.65
N CYS A 246 4.26 -27.97 -16.96
CA CYS A 246 5.11 -29.09 -17.43
C CYS A 246 4.32 -30.41 -17.54
N LEU A 247 3.36 -30.65 -16.64
CA LEU A 247 2.51 -31.85 -16.69
C LEU A 247 1.62 -31.89 -17.93
N THR A 248 1.25 -30.74 -18.50
CA THR A 248 0.39 -30.67 -19.72
C THR A 248 1.04 -31.39 -20.91
N VAL A 249 2.36 -31.24 -21.07
CA VAL A 249 3.14 -31.90 -22.12
C VAL A 249 3.30 -33.38 -21.84
N LEU A 250 3.49 -33.75 -20.57
CA LEU A 250 3.71 -35.14 -20.15
C LEU A 250 2.54 -36.06 -20.51
N VAL A 251 1.30 -35.53 -20.59
CA VAL A 251 0.11 -36.28 -21.00
C VAL A 251 0.30 -36.96 -22.35
N PHE A 252 0.89 -36.26 -23.33
CA PHE A 252 1.13 -36.83 -24.66
C PHE A 252 2.22 -37.89 -24.65
N TYR A 253 3.03 -37.98 -23.61
CA TYR A 253 4.04 -39.04 -23.53
C TYR A 253 3.43 -40.37 -23.04
N LEU A 254 2.36 -40.31 -22.25
CA LEU A 254 1.70 -41.47 -21.63
C LEU A 254 1.03 -42.37 -22.69
N PRO A 255 1.25 -43.69 -22.65
CA PRO A 255 0.62 -44.63 -23.58
C PRO A 255 -0.90 -44.72 -23.37
N SER A 256 -1.63 -44.89 -24.47
CA SER A 256 -3.10 -44.98 -24.49
C SER A 256 -3.66 -46.26 -23.86
N ASP A 257 -2.85 -47.32 -23.71
CA ASP A 257 -3.28 -48.58 -23.11
C ASP A 257 -3.60 -48.45 -21.60
N CYS A 258 -3.05 -47.44 -20.91
CA CYS A 258 -3.25 -47.24 -19.47
C CYS A 258 -4.60 -46.62 -19.10
N GLY A 259 -5.34 -46.01 -20.03
CA GLY A 259 -6.64 -45.37 -19.75
C GLY A 259 -6.60 -44.05 -18.95
N GLU A 260 -5.53 -43.75 -18.22
CA GLU A 260 -5.45 -42.59 -17.31
C GLU A 260 -5.13 -41.23 -17.97
N LYS A 261 -5.02 -41.19 -19.30
CA LYS A 261 -4.64 -39.99 -20.05
C LYS A 261 -5.65 -38.84 -19.88
N ILE A 262 -6.95 -39.17 -19.91
CA ILE A 262 -8.03 -38.19 -19.73
C ILE A 262 -8.08 -37.71 -18.29
N THR A 263 -7.91 -38.60 -17.31
CA THR A 263 -7.89 -38.27 -15.88
C THR A 263 -6.83 -37.20 -15.60
N LEU A 264 -5.60 -37.41 -16.06
CA LEU A 264 -4.50 -36.45 -15.88
C LEU A 264 -4.82 -35.09 -16.51
N CYS A 265 -5.34 -35.08 -17.74
CA CYS A 265 -5.75 -33.85 -18.43
C CYS A 265 -6.82 -33.05 -17.66
N ILE A 266 -7.87 -33.72 -17.19
CA ILE A 266 -8.97 -33.06 -16.45
C ILE A 266 -8.46 -32.52 -15.11
N SER A 267 -7.64 -33.28 -14.38
CA SER A 267 -7.04 -32.82 -13.13
C SER A 267 -6.16 -31.59 -13.32
N VAL A 268 -5.38 -31.54 -14.41
CA VAL A 268 -4.54 -30.38 -14.74
C VAL A 268 -5.40 -29.17 -15.10
N LEU A 269 -6.44 -29.34 -15.92
CA LEU A 269 -7.38 -28.25 -16.26
C LEU A 269 -8.04 -27.67 -15.00
N LEU A 270 -8.58 -28.55 -14.14
CA LEU A 270 -9.23 -28.12 -12.90
C LEU A 270 -8.25 -27.39 -11.99
N SER A 271 -7.03 -27.92 -11.82
CA SER A 271 -6.00 -27.27 -11.01
C SER A 271 -5.66 -25.86 -11.53
N LEU A 272 -5.45 -25.71 -12.84
CA LEU A 272 -5.22 -24.39 -13.46
C LEU A 272 -6.40 -23.44 -13.19
N THR A 273 -7.65 -23.91 -13.30
CA THR A 273 -8.83 -23.07 -13.03
C THR A 273 -8.88 -22.57 -11.59
N VAL A 274 -8.52 -23.43 -10.62
CA VAL A 274 -8.43 -23.03 -9.21
C VAL A 274 -7.34 -21.96 -9.00
N PHE A 275 -6.16 -22.12 -9.62
CA PHE A 275 -5.10 -21.11 -9.53
C PHE A 275 -5.49 -19.77 -10.17
N LEU A 276 -6.17 -19.79 -11.31
CA LEU A 276 -6.66 -18.56 -11.93
C LEU A 276 -7.70 -17.87 -11.03
N LEU A 277 -8.65 -18.60 -10.47
CA LEU A 277 -9.65 -18.05 -9.55
C LEU A 277 -8.98 -17.43 -8.31
N LEU A 278 -7.99 -18.11 -7.72
CA LEU A 278 -7.20 -17.58 -6.61
C LEU A 278 -6.53 -16.24 -6.97
N ILE A 279 -5.91 -16.16 -8.16
CA ILE A 279 -5.27 -14.91 -8.63
C ILE A 279 -6.30 -13.79 -8.81
N THR A 280 -7.47 -14.10 -9.36
CA THR A 280 -8.53 -13.09 -9.55
C THR A 280 -9.11 -12.56 -8.23
N GLU A 281 -8.93 -13.27 -7.12
CA GLU A 281 -9.35 -12.78 -5.80
C GLU A 281 -8.35 -11.80 -5.18
N ILE A 282 -7.05 -11.93 -5.51
CA ILE A 282 -5.95 -11.10 -4.99
C ILE A 282 -5.81 -9.80 -5.77
N ILE A 283 -5.92 -9.88 -7.11
CA ILE A 283 -5.63 -8.76 -8.01
C ILE A 283 -6.87 -7.84 -8.15
N PRO A 284 -6.71 -6.50 -8.30
CA PRO A 284 -7.81 -5.60 -8.58
C PRO A 284 -8.59 -5.97 -9.84
N SER A 285 -9.90 -5.75 -9.80
CA SER A 285 -10.82 -5.93 -10.93
C SER A 285 -10.76 -4.81 -11.97
N THR A 286 -9.58 -4.23 -12.20
CA THR A 286 -9.38 -3.18 -13.20
C THR A 286 -9.23 -3.74 -14.61
N SER A 287 -9.86 -3.10 -15.58
CA SER A 287 -9.73 -3.43 -17.01
C SER A 287 -8.59 -2.69 -17.73
N LEU A 288 -7.82 -1.86 -17.02
CA LEU A 288 -6.75 -1.05 -17.61
C LEU A 288 -5.58 -1.91 -18.10
N VAL A 289 -5.19 -2.90 -17.30
CA VAL A 289 -4.06 -3.79 -17.57
C VAL A 289 -4.41 -5.20 -17.10
N ILE A 290 -4.00 -6.20 -17.88
CA ILE A 290 -4.15 -7.61 -17.52
C ILE A 290 -2.80 -8.09 -16.97
N PRO A 291 -2.76 -8.77 -15.81
CA PRO A 291 -1.51 -9.32 -15.26
C PRO A 291 -0.90 -10.37 -16.19
N LEU A 292 0.42 -10.34 -16.36
CA LEU A 292 1.15 -11.26 -17.23
C LEU A 292 0.93 -12.74 -16.86
N ILE A 293 0.87 -13.04 -15.56
CA ILE A 293 0.60 -14.40 -15.05
C ILE A 293 -0.85 -14.83 -15.38
N GLY A 294 -1.81 -13.91 -15.32
CA GLY A 294 -3.20 -14.20 -15.69
C GLY A 294 -3.33 -14.55 -17.17
N GLU A 295 -2.65 -13.78 -18.04
CA GLU A 295 -2.56 -14.07 -19.47
C GLU A 295 -1.89 -15.43 -19.74
N TYR A 296 -0.78 -15.73 -19.06
CA TYR A 296 -0.11 -17.02 -19.14
C TYR A 296 -1.04 -18.18 -18.79
N LEU A 297 -1.72 -18.11 -17.65
CA LEU A 297 -2.61 -19.17 -17.20
C LEU A 297 -3.80 -19.35 -18.14
N LEU A 298 -4.39 -18.26 -18.63
CA LEU A 298 -5.48 -18.32 -19.60
C LEU A 298 -5.02 -18.97 -20.92
N PHE A 299 -3.84 -18.61 -21.42
CA PHE A 299 -3.25 -19.25 -22.59
C PHE A 299 -3.06 -20.75 -22.34
N THR A 300 -2.46 -21.15 -21.21
CA THR A 300 -2.29 -22.58 -20.89
C THR A 300 -3.62 -23.34 -20.80
N MET A 301 -4.69 -22.74 -20.27
CA MET A 301 -6.01 -23.37 -20.25
C MET A 301 -6.57 -23.63 -21.65
N ILE A 302 -6.40 -22.68 -22.58
CA ILE A 302 -6.81 -22.86 -23.97
C ILE A 302 -6.05 -24.04 -24.60
N PHE A 303 -4.74 -24.19 -24.33
CA PHE A 303 -3.98 -25.34 -24.83
C PHE A 303 -4.38 -26.65 -24.16
N VAL A 304 -4.63 -26.66 -22.85
CA VAL A 304 -5.06 -27.88 -22.15
C VAL A 304 -6.43 -28.35 -22.63
N THR A 305 -7.36 -27.43 -22.87
CA THR A 305 -8.68 -27.79 -23.46
C THR A 305 -8.54 -28.34 -24.86
N LEU A 306 -7.70 -27.75 -25.71
CA LEU A 306 -7.39 -28.28 -27.04
C LEU A 306 -6.72 -29.66 -26.96
N SER A 307 -5.79 -29.85 -26.01
CA SER A 307 -5.13 -31.12 -25.74
C SER A 307 -6.15 -32.21 -25.39
N ILE A 308 -7.12 -31.93 -24.51
CA ILE A 308 -8.20 -32.86 -24.17
C ILE A 308 -8.94 -33.33 -25.44
N VAL A 309 -9.34 -32.41 -26.31
CA VAL A 309 -10.04 -32.76 -27.57
C VAL A 309 -9.18 -33.66 -28.45
N VAL A 310 -7.89 -33.34 -28.60
CA VAL A 310 -6.94 -34.15 -29.37
C VAL A 310 -6.74 -35.54 -28.74
N THR A 311 -6.60 -35.63 -27.41
CA THR A 311 -6.41 -36.93 -26.73
C THR A 311 -7.64 -37.84 -26.89
N VAL A 312 -8.85 -37.29 -26.82
CA VAL A 312 -10.09 -38.04 -27.10
C VAL A 312 -10.12 -38.54 -28.54
N PHE A 313 -9.68 -37.71 -29.50
CA PHE A 313 -9.54 -38.12 -30.90
C PHE A 313 -8.51 -39.25 -31.08
N VAL A 314 -7.33 -39.14 -30.45
CA VAL A 314 -6.28 -40.17 -30.47
C VAL A 314 -6.77 -41.48 -29.87
N LEU A 315 -7.48 -41.42 -28.74
CA LEU A 315 -8.07 -42.60 -28.10
C LEU A 315 -9.13 -43.26 -28.99
N ASN A 316 -9.98 -42.48 -29.64
CA ASN A 316 -10.95 -43.00 -30.61
C ASN A 316 -10.24 -43.72 -31.78
N VAL A 317 -9.13 -43.18 -32.29
CA VAL A 317 -8.34 -43.84 -33.34
C VAL A 317 -7.65 -45.11 -32.82
N HIS A 318 -7.11 -45.08 -31.61
CA HIS A 318 -6.39 -46.20 -30.99
C HIS A 318 -7.27 -47.44 -30.79
N HIS A 319 -8.53 -47.25 -30.39
CA HIS A 319 -9.47 -48.35 -30.15
C HIS A 319 -10.22 -48.82 -31.41
N ARG A 320 -9.92 -48.26 -32.60
CA ARG A 320 -10.49 -48.78 -33.85
C ARG A 320 -9.93 -50.15 -34.18
N SER A 321 -10.83 -51.04 -34.59
CA SER A 321 -10.50 -52.38 -35.07
C SER A 321 -10.73 -52.48 -36.59
N PRO A 322 -9.90 -53.24 -37.32
CA PRO A 322 -10.09 -53.46 -38.76
C PRO A 322 -11.44 -54.10 -39.13
N ASN A 323 -12.10 -54.76 -38.17
CA ASN A 323 -13.42 -55.37 -38.38
C ASN A 323 -14.56 -54.36 -38.41
N THR A 324 -14.41 -53.22 -37.73
CA THR A 324 -15.47 -52.19 -37.63
C THR A 324 -15.17 -50.97 -38.51
N HIS A 325 -13.90 -50.66 -38.74
CA HIS A 325 -13.48 -49.46 -39.48
C HIS A 325 -12.45 -49.80 -40.56
N LYS A 326 -12.73 -49.38 -41.81
CA LYS A 326 -11.79 -49.51 -42.92
C LYS A 326 -10.79 -48.36 -42.91
N MET A 327 -9.50 -48.68 -42.89
CA MET A 327 -8.44 -47.68 -42.89
C MET A 327 -8.33 -46.98 -44.26
N PRO A 328 -8.17 -45.64 -44.31
CA PRO A 328 -8.00 -44.90 -45.56
C PRO A 328 -6.79 -45.41 -46.35
N ARG A 329 -6.88 -45.39 -47.69
CA ARG A 329 -5.83 -45.93 -48.57
C ARG A 329 -4.44 -45.29 -48.36
N TRP A 330 -4.40 -43.99 -48.05
CA TRP A 330 -3.17 -43.25 -47.80
C TRP A 330 -2.50 -43.64 -46.47
N VAL A 331 -3.26 -43.93 -45.41
CA VAL A 331 -2.72 -44.43 -44.13
C VAL A 331 -2.22 -45.86 -44.28
N ARG A 332 -2.94 -46.68 -45.07
CA ARG A 332 -2.58 -48.08 -45.33
C ARG A 332 -1.24 -48.24 -46.05
N ALA A 333 -0.87 -47.25 -46.89
CA ALA A 333 0.42 -47.21 -47.56
C ALA A 333 1.60 -47.03 -46.58
N VAL A 334 1.36 -46.55 -45.36
CA VAL A 334 2.41 -46.30 -44.35
C VAL A 334 2.57 -47.51 -43.42
N LYS A 335 1.49 -48.02 -42.80
CA LYS A 335 1.49 -49.22 -41.94
C LYS A 335 0.08 -49.71 -41.64
N GLU A 336 -0.20 -51.01 -41.65
CA GLU A 336 -1.53 -51.59 -41.33
C GLU A 336 -1.78 -51.79 -39.83
N ASP A 337 -1.55 -50.76 -39.00
CA ASP A 337 -1.81 -50.85 -37.55
C ASP A 337 -2.36 -49.53 -36.98
N TRP A 338 -3.63 -49.55 -36.56
CA TRP A 338 -4.30 -48.40 -35.94
C TRP A 338 -3.62 -47.93 -34.66
N LYS A 339 -3.01 -48.84 -33.88
CA LYS A 339 -2.28 -48.47 -32.64
C LYS A 339 -1.03 -47.66 -32.96
N TYR A 340 -0.29 -48.08 -33.99
CA TYR A 340 0.88 -47.35 -34.45
C TYR A 340 0.50 -45.99 -35.04
N VAL A 341 -0.58 -45.92 -35.82
CA VAL A 341 -1.10 -44.65 -36.37
C VAL A 341 -1.47 -43.68 -35.23
N ALA A 342 -2.17 -44.16 -34.19
CA ALA A 342 -2.49 -43.36 -33.01
C ALA A 342 -1.23 -42.85 -32.29
N MET A 343 -0.21 -43.71 -32.12
CA MET A 343 1.07 -43.33 -31.50
C MET A 343 1.82 -42.25 -32.30
N VAL A 344 1.81 -42.35 -33.63
CA VAL A 344 2.45 -41.34 -34.50
C VAL A 344 1.72 -40.01 -34.41
N ILE A 345 0.39 -40.02 -34.47
CA ILE A 345 -0.44 -38.81 -34.31
C ILE A 345 -0.14 -38.16 -32.95
N ASP A 346 -0.10 -38.95 -31.89
CA ASP A 346 0.17 -38.48 -30.52
C ASP A 346 1.55 -37.82 -30.39
N ARG A 347 2.59 -38.39 -31.00
CA ARG A 347 3.95 -37.82 -31.00
C ARG A 347 4.05 -36.55 -31.85
N ILE A 348 3.33 -36.45 -32.97
CA ILE A 348 3.27 -35.22 -33.78
C ILE A 348 2.65 -34.08 -32.95
N PHE A 349 1.52 -34.35 -32.29
CA PHE A 349 0.89 -33.37 -31.41
C PHE A 349 1.78 -33.01 -30.23
N LEU A 350 2.49 -33.97 -29.62
CA LEU A 350 3.47 -33.69 -28.57
C LEU A 350 4.48 -32.63 -29.02
N TRP A 351 5.15 -32.81 -30.17
CA TRP A 351 6.15 -31.85 -30.65
C TRP A 351 5.56 -30.49 -30.97
N MET A 352 4.35 -30.45 -31.54
CA MET A 352 3.62 -29.20 -31.80
C MET A 352 3.32 -28.46 -30.49
N PHE A 353 2.75 -29.15 -29.50
CA PHE A 353 2.43 -28.57 -28.19
C PHE A 353 3.69 -28.10 -27.45
N VAL A 354 4.76 -28.89 -27.46
CA VAL A 354 6.05 -28.48 -26.85
C VAL A 354 6.58 -27.20 -27.49
N MET A 355 6.59 -27.13 -28.81
CA MET A 355 7.07 -25.95 -29.53
C MET A 355 6.23 -24.71 -29.18
N VAL A 356 4.90 -24.83 -29.19
CA VAL A 356 4.00 -23.71 -28.88
C VAL A 356 4.11 -23.30 -27.41
N CYS A 357 4.24 -24.23 -26.47
CA CYS A 357 4.46 -23.92 -25.05
C CYS A 357 5.80 -23.19 -24.83
N LEU A 358 6.88 -23.64 -25.48
CA LEU A 358 8.18 -22.97 -25.40
C LEU A 358 8.16 -21.59 -26.05
N LEU A 359 7.56 -21.46 -27.24
CA LEU A 359 7.43 -20.16 -27.90
C LEU A 359 6.52 -19.20 -27.12
N GLY A 360 5.42 -19.70 -26.55
CA GLY A 360 4.51 -18.90 -25.73
C GLY A 360 5.17 -18.42 -24.44
N THR A 361 5.87 -19.31 -23.72
CA THR A 361 6.62 -18.94 -22.51
C THR A 361 7.72 -17.92 -22.82
N VAL A 362 8.53 -18.15 -23.85
CA VAL A 362 9.58 -17.20 -24.26
C VAL A 362 8.95 -15.89 -24.73
N GLY A 363 7.91 -15.93 -25.56
CA GLY A 363 7.25 -14.73 -26.09
C GLY A 363 6.62 -13.86 -25.00
N LEU A 364 6.16 -14.46 -23.90
CA LEU A 364 5.53 -13.75 -22.79
C LEU A 364 6.57 -13.14 -21.81
N PHE A 365 7.64 -13.87 -21.50
CA PHE A 365 8.62 -13.45 -20.48
C PHE A 365 9.86 -12.74 -21.05
N LEU A 366 10.19 -12.93 -22.32
CA LEU A 366 11.37 -12.31 -22.95
C LEU A 366 11.25 -10.78 -23.09
N PRO A 367 10.12 -10.19 -23.55
CA PRO A 367 10.03 -8.73 -23.70
C PRO A 367 10.21 -7.97 -22.36
N PRO A 368 9.58 -8.40 -21.24
CA PRO A 368 9.79 -7.75 -19.95
C PRO A 368 11.23 -7.87 -19.42
N TRP A 369 11.87 -9.02 -19.63
CA TRP A 369 13.26 -9.25 -19.24
C TRP A 369 14.25 -8.39 -20.03
N LEU A 370 14.06 -8.28 -21.35
CA LEU A 370 14.88 -7.41 -22.21
C LEU A 370 14.72 -5.93 -21.85
N ALA A 371 13.56 -5.53 -21.32
CA ALA A 371 13.31 -4.18 -20.85
C ALA A 371 13.88 -3.91 -19.45
N GLY A 372 14.50 -4.90 -18.79
CA GLY A 372 15.03 -4.77 -17.42
C GLY A 372 13.94 -4.54 -16.37
N MET A 373 12.69 -4.92 -16.67
CA MET A 373 11.54 -4.78 -15.78
C MET A 373 11.35 -6.00 -14.87
N ILE A 374 11.96 -7.14 -15.25
CA ILE A 374 12.12 -8.38 -14.48
C ILE A 374 13.62 -8.67 -14.43
#